data_AF-A0A8J2MSP7-F1
#
_entry.id   AF-A0A8J2MSP7-F1
#
_cell.length_a   1.000
_cell.length_b   1.000
_cell.length_c   1.000
_cell.angle_alpha   90.00
_cell.angle_beta   90.00
_cell.angle_gamma   90.00
#
_symmetry.space_group_name_H-M   'P 1'
#
loop_
_entity.id
_entity.type
_entity.pdbx_description
1 polymer ?
#
loop_
_entity_poly.entity_id
_entity_poly.type
_entity_poly.pdbx_seq_one_letter_code
_entity_poly.pdbx_strand_id
1 'polypeptide(L)'
;MRIYKDIFTGDELFSDTFKIKLVDDVLYEVYGKFITRKQGDIHIDGANPSAEEATESTDEACVSGVDIVLNHGLVESYAFGDKKSYTLYLKDYMKK
;
A
#
# COMPACT_ATOMS: atom_id res chain seq x y z
N MET A 1 -17.34 -0.91 1.21
CA MET A 1 -15.92 -0.72 1.52
C MET A 1 -15.71 0.72 1.93
N ARG A 2 -15.31 0.95 3.18
CA ARG A 2 -14.86 2.25 3.69
C ARG A 2 -13.37 2.40 3.42
N ILE A 3 -12.96 3.59 3.03
CA ILE A 3 -11.56 3.95 2.77
C ILE A 3 -11.14 4.95 3.85
N TYR A 4 -10.02 4.66 4.51
CA TYR A 4 -9.40 5.53 5.50
C TYR A 4 -8.43 6.45 4.77
N LYS A 5 -8.71 7.75 4.83
CA LYS A 5 -7.92 8.78 4.17
C LYS A 5 -7.12 9.57 5.20
N ASP A 6 -5.89 9.91 4.85
CA ASP A 6 -5.08 10.79 5.67
C ASP A 6 -5.65 12.22 5.69
N ILE A 7 -5.60 12.87 6.85
CA ILE A 7 -6.11 14.23 7.03
C ILE A 7 -5.11 15.32 6.57
N PHE A 8 -3.84 14.96 6.35
CA PHE A 8 -2.81 15.89 5.92
C PHE A 8 -2.68 15.91 4.39
N THR A 9 -2.61 14.75 3.75
CA THR A 9 -2.42 14.62 2.30
C THR A 9 -3.71 14.30 1.55
N GLY A 10 -4.69 13.69 2.21
CA GLY A 10 -5.90 13.16 1.56
C GLY A 10 -5.70 11.80 0.89
N ASP A 11 -4.50 11.21 1.01
CA ASP A 11 -4.17 9.93 0.40
C ASP A 11 -4.91 8.78 1.06
N GLU A 12 -5.17 7.74 0.27
CA GLU A 12 -5.88 6.54 0.73
C GLU A 12 -4.89 5.58 1.39
N LEU A 13 -5.01 5.39 2.71
CA LEU A 13 -4.06 4.57 3.48
C LEU A 13 -4.43 3.09 3.45
N PHE A 14 -5.67 2.78 3.80
CA PHE A 14 -6.20 1.41 3.84
C PHE A 14 -7.73 1.40 3.78
N SER A 15 -8.31 0.22 3.60
CA SER A 15 -9.76 -0.01 3.59
C SER A 15 -10.23 -0.90 4.75
N ASP A 16 -11.53 -0.87 5.02
CA ASP A 16 -12.19 -1.76 6.00
C ASP A 16 -12.28 -3.24 5.58
N THR A 17 -11.73 -3.59 4.41
CA THR A 17 -11.59 -4.99 3.97
C THR A 17 -10.45 -5.71 4.68
N PHE A 18 -9.49 -4.97 5.24
CA PHE A 18 -8.42 -5.54 6.05
C PHE A 18 -8.89 -5.74 7.49
N LYS A 19 -8.22 -6.66 8.21
CA LYS A 19 -8.44 -6.79 9.65
C LYS A 19 -7.82 -5.59 10.35
N ILE A 20 -8.67 -4.77 10.96
CA ILE A 20 -8.29 -3.56 11.69
C ILE A 20 -8.62 -3.78 13.18
N LYS A 21 -7.72 -3.33 14.06
CA LYS A 21 -7.94 -3.27 15.50
C LYS A 21 -7.66 -1.86 15.99
N LEU A 22 -8.64 -1.26 16.67
CA LEU A 22 -8.46 0.02 17.35
C LEU A 22 -7.81 -0.24 18.71
N VAL A 23 -6.68 0.41 18.96
CA VAL A 23 -5.91 0.34 20.21
C VAL A 23 -6.00 1.68 20.92
N ASP A 24 -6.39 1.64 22.19
CA ASP A 24 -6.51 2.79 23.09
C ASP A 24 -7.33 3.97 22.52
N ASP A 25 -8.27 3.68 21.61
CA ASP A 25 -9.09 4.65 20.87
C ASP A 25 -8.31 5.73 20.09
N VAL A 26 -7.00 5.52 19.87
CA VAL A 26 -6.11 6.49 19.22
C VAL A 26 -5.35 5.92 18.01
N LEU A 27 -5.22 4.60 17.90
CA LEU A 27 -4.36 3.95 16.91
C LEU A 27 -5.07 2.79 16.20
N TYR A 28 -4.94 2.70 14.88
CA TYR A 28 -5.41 1.56 14.11
C TYR A 28 -4.26 0.61 13.77
N GLU A 29 -4.31 -0.62 14.29
CA GLU A 29 -3.46 -1.74 13.86
C GLU A 29 -4.11 -2.43 12.66
N VAL A 30 -3.47 -2.36 11.49
CA VAL A 30 -3.98 -2.99 10.25
C VAL A 30 -3.11 -4.19 9.91
N TYR A 31 -3.72 -5.38 9.83
CA TYR A 31 -3.01 -6.62 9.55
C TYR A 31 -2.97 -6.90 8.05
N GLY A 32 -1.78 -6.82 7.48
CA GLY A 32 -1.50 -7.20 6.09
C GLY A 32 -0.84 -8.57 5.96
N LYS A 33 -0.82 -9.10 4.74
CA LYS A 33 -0.11 -10.32 4.37
C LYS A 33 1.01 -9.98 3.40
N PHE A 34 2.16 -10.64 3.55
CA PHE A 34 3.21 -10.56 2.55
C PHE A 34 2.81 -11.38 1.33
N ILE A 35 2.75 -10.74 0.17
CA ILE A 35 2.39 -11.37 -1.10
C ILE A 35 3.44 -11.06 -2.16
N THR A 36 3.56 -11.96 -3.13
CA THR A 36 4.36 -11.76 -4.34
C THR A 36 3.41 -11.79 -5.53
N ARG A 37 3.40 -10.74 -6.33
CA ARG A 37 2.62 -10.62 -7.57
C ARG A 37 3.55 -10.69 -8.76
N LYS A 38 3.24 -11.55 -9.72
CA LYS A 38 3.89 -11.55 -11.03
C LYS A 38 3.22 -10.47 -11.88
N GLN A 39 4.01 -9.53 -12.40
CA GLN A 39 3.50 -8.50 -13.32
C GLN A 39 3.11 -9.18 -14.64
N GLY A 40 1.82 -9.47 -14.80
CA GLY A 40 1.27 -10.27 -15.91
C GLY A 40 0.11 -11.19 -15.51
N ASP A 41 0.00 -11.51 -14.21
CA ASP A 41 -1.07 -12.38 -13.68
C ASP A 41 -2.16 -11.55 -12.97
N ILE A 42 -2.55 -10.45 -13.60
CA ILE A 42 -3.76 -9.72 -13.22
C ILE A 42 -4.91 -10.52 -13.84
N HIS A 43 -5.37 -11.54 -13.13
CA HIS A 43 -6.67 -12.14 -13.37
C HIS A 43 -7.74 -11.07 -13.07
N ILE A 44 -7.97 -10.19 -14.05
CA ILE A 44 -9.17 -9.38 -14.13
C ILE A 44 -10.28 -10.38 -14.49
N ASP A 45 -11.19 -10.65 -13.57
CA ASP A 45 -12.41 -11.40 -13.85
C ASP A 45 -13.18 -10.70 -14.99
N GLY A 46 -12.93 -11.14 -16.23
CA GLY A 46 -13.53 -10.57 -17.45
C GLY A 46 -12.57 -10.23 -18.61
N ALA A 47 -11.25 -10.43 -18.48
CA ALA A 47 -10.34 -10.26 -19.62
C ALA A 47 -10.51 -11.40 -20.65
N ASN A 48 -11.06 -11.05 -21.81
CA ASN A 48 -11.34 -11.94 -22.94
C ASN A 48 -10.05 -12.63 -23.45
N PRO A 49 -9.95 -13.97 -23.45
CA PRO A 49 -8.76 -14.67 -23.92
C PRO A 49 -8.86 -14.88 -25.44
N SER A 50 -8.25 -13.99 -26.22
CA SER A 50 -8.11 -14.18 -27.66
C SER A 50 -6.73 -13.71 -28.12
N ALA A 51 -5.84 -14.69 -28.33
CA ALA A 51 -4.86 -14.82 -29.43
C ALA A 51 -3.81 -13.67 -29.59
N GLU A 52 -2.49 -13.84 -29.69
CA GLU A 52 -1.65 -14.86 -30.33
C GLU A 52 -0.19 -14.81 -29.80
N GLU A 53 0.47 -15.96 -29.94
CA GLU A 53 1.90 -16.25 -30.18
C GLU A 53 3.06 -15.47 -29.51
N ALA A 54 3.98 -16.29 -29.01
CA ALA A 54 5.17 -16.04 -28.22
C ALA A 54 6.26 -15.21 -28.90
N THR A 55 7.03 -14.44 -28.12
CA THR A 55 8.51 -14.41 -28.15
C THR A 55 9.12 -13.50 -27.08
N GLU A 56 10.32 -13.88 -26.65
CA GLU A 56 11.34 -13.13 -25.87
C GLU A 56 11.12 -12.91 -24.36
N SER A 57 11.79 -13.80 -23.59
CA SER A 57 12.59 -13.51 -22.39
C SER A 57 12.36 -12.13 -21.77
N THR A 58 11.23 -11.96 -21.11
CA THR A 58 10.99 -10.78 -20.26
C THR A 58 11.18 -11.27 -18.84
N ASP A 59 12.19 -10.75 -18.13
CA ASP A 59 12.32 -10.96 -16.69
C ASP A 59 10.95 -10.68 -16.05
N GLU A 60 10.28 -11.74 -15.58
CA GLU A 60 8.98 -11.64 -14.93
C GLU A 60 9.15 -10.74 -13.70
N ALA A 61 8.80 -9.46 -13.84
CA ALA A 61 8.92 -8.50 -12.76
C ALA A 61 7.97 -8.93 -11.63
N CYS A 62 8.54 -9.59 -10.62
CA CYS A 62 7.83 -10.03 -9.44
C CYS A 62 7.87 -8.92 -8.41
N VAL A 63 6.73 -8.29 -8.14
CA VAL A 63 6.60 -7.28 -7.08
C VAL A 63 6.16 -8.00 -5.81
N SER A 64 7.04 -8.01 -4.80
CA SER A 64 6.75 -8.57 -3.48
C SER A 64 6.58 -7.44 -2.46
N GLY A 65 5.63 -7.60 -1.54
CA GLY A 65 5.35 -6.60 -0.53
C GLY A 65 4.13 -6.94 0.30
N VAL A 66 3.84 -6.09 1.28
CA VAL A 66 2.61 -6.19 2.06
C VAL A 66 1.42 -5.83 1.16
N ASP A 67 0.41 -6.67 1.13
CA ASP A 67 -0.81 -6.49 0.32
C ASP A 67 -1.46 -5.12 0.49
N ILE A 68 -1.50 -4.57 1.71
CA ILE A 68 -2.00 -3.21 1.99
C ILE A 68 -1.20 -2.17 1.18
N VAL A 69 0.12 -2.23 1.25
CA VAL A 69 1.03 -1.30 0.56
C VAL A 69 0.85 -1.42 -0.96
N LEU A 70 0.81 -2.64 -1.46
CA LEU A 70 0.68 -2.92 -2.89
C LEU A 70 -0.70 -2.54 -3.45
N ASN A 71 -1.77 -2.70 -2.67
CA ASN A 71 -3.14 -2.39 -3.12
C ASN A 71 -3.43 -0.89 -3.13
N HIS A 72 -2.85 -0.15 -2.18
CA HIS A 72 -3.06 1.29 -2.04
C HIS A 72 -1.96 2.12 -2.72
N GLY A 73 -1.00 1.49 -3.41
CA GLY A 73 0.08 2.19 -4.09
C GLY A 73 0.97 2.99 -3.15
N LEU A 74 1.08 2.57 -1.90
CA LEU A 74 1.88 3.27 -0.89
C LEU A 74 3.36 3.08 -1.20
N VAL A 75 4.13 4.14 -1.02
CA VAL A 75 5.58 4.15 -1.24
C VAL A 75 6.30 4.45 0.07
N GLU A 76 7.49 3.85 0.23
CA GLU A 76 8.35 4.18 1.36
C GLU A 76 8.71 5.67 1.33
N SER A 77 8.47 6.36 2.43
CA SER A 77 8.84 7.76 2.58
C SER A 77 10.24 7.87 3.15
N TYR A 78 11.13 8.49 2.39
CA TYR A 78 12.49 8.85 2.83
C TYR A 78 12.55 10.27 3.42
N ALA A 79 11.41 10.79 3.90
CA ALA A 79 11.27 12.20 4.30
C ALA A 79 12.10 12.60 5.55
N PHE A 80 12.63 11.65 6.31
CA PHE A 80 13.36 11.92 7.56
C PHE A 80 14.80 11.43 7.46
N GLY A 81 15.74 12.37 7.30
CA GLY A 81 17.18 12.05 7.24
C GLY A 81 17.82 11.83 8.61
N ASP A 82 17.18 12.27 9.69
CA ASP A 82 17.72 12.17 11.05
C ASP A 82 16.61 12.20 12.12
N LYS A 83 16.95 11.82 13.35
CA LYS A 83 15.98 11.78 14.47
C LYS A 83 15.39 13.16 14.79
N LYS A 84 16.13 14.26 14.57
CA LYS A 84 15.63 15.61 14.88
C LYS A 84 14.56 16.04 13.89
N SER A 85 14.75 15.79 12.59
CA SER A 85 13.73 16.09 11.58
C SER A 85 12.41 15.34 11.83
N TYR A 86 12.47 14.06 12.21
CA TYR A 86 11.28 13.31 12.61
C TYR A 86 10.56 13.91 13.82
N THR A 87 11.31 14.27 14.86
CA THR A 87 10.73 14.84 16.09
C THR A 87 10.08 16.21 15.83
N LEU A 88 10.66 17.02 14.93
CA LEU A 88 10.09 18.31 14.54
C LEU A 88 8.77 18.11 13.78
N TYR A 89 8.76 17.18 12.80
CA TYR A 89 7.55 16.85 12.06
C TYR A 89 6.43 16.36 12.97
N LEU A 90 6.73 15.49 13.94
CA LEU A 90 5.73 14.99 14.89
C LEU A 90 5.11 16.13 15.73
N LYS A 91 5.91 17.12 16.13
CA LYS A 91 5.40 18.30 16.85
C LYS A 91 4.44 19.12 15.99
N ASP A 92 4.73 19.27 14.70
CA ASP A 92 3.86 20.02 13.79
C ASP A 92 2.61 19.20 13.43
N TYR A 93 2.74 17.88 13.32
CA TYR A 93 1.63 16.95 13.15
C TYR A 93 0.64 17.04 14.32
N MET A 94 1.12 17.05 15.57
CA MET A 94 0.28 17.14 16.78
C MET A 94 -0.41 18.49 16.99
N LYS A 95 0.01 19.56 16.30
CA LYS A 95 -0.63 20.87 16.40
C LYS A 95 -1.91 20.99 15.59
N LYS A 96 -2.09 20.12 14.59
CA LYS A 96 -3.25 20.10 13.71
C LYS A 96 -4.35 19.26 14.35
#